data_AF-A0A4R7S115-F1
#
_entry.id   AF-A0A4R7S115-F1
#
_cell.length_a   1.000
_cell.length_b   1.000
_cell.length_c   1.000
_cell.angle_alpha   90.00
_cell.angle_beta   90.00
_cell.angle_gamma   90.00
#
_symmetry.space_group_name_H-M   'P 1'
#
loop_
_entity.id
_entity.type
_entity.pdbx_description
1 polymer ?
#
loop_
_entity_poly.entity_id
_entity_poly.type
_entity_poly.pdbx_seq_one_letter_code
_entity_poly.pdbx_strand_id
1 'polypeptide(L)'
;MQQMFFVGAYCLQAERLKEVLIGQRSKKGLHYVSMVSVSVIPGLRKKLFNQLRMLHVYDCPFAGMPDHTPKALTDEKLEHCVWVEPTTKVLVEFEEWSKSGHLLHPSVVRIVD
;
A
#
# COMPACT_ATOMS: atom_id res chain seq x y z
N MET A 1 -15.16 -4.33 7.11
CA MET A 1 -14.69 -3.10 7.79
C MET A 1 -14.12 -2.12 6.77
N GLN A 2 -14.01 -0.82 7.10
CA GLN A 2 -13.35 0.18 6.26
C GLN A 2 -12.45 1.09 7.09
N GLN A 3 -11.24 1.37 6.62
CA GLN A 3 -10.29 2.23 7.32
C GLN A 3 -9.32 2.93 6.35
N MET A 4 -8.83 4.10 6.75
CA MET A 4 -7.87 4.88 6.00
C MET A 4 -6.42 4.50 6.35
N PHE A 5 -5.58 4.41 5.33
CA PHE A 5 -4.16 4.15 5.47
C PHE A 5 -3.33 5.05 4.56
N PHE A 6 -2.07 5.28 4.93
CA PHE A 6 -1.12 5.96 4.06
C PHE A 6 -0.48 4.96 3.11
N VAL A 7 -0.22 5.38 1.87
CA VAL A 7 0.52 4.59 0.89
C VAL A 7 2.01 4.87 1.06
N GLY A 8 2.81 3.82 1.25
CA GLY A 8 4.28 3.91 1.28
C GLY A 8 4.96 3.33 0.05
N ALA A 9 4.25 2.50 -0.73
CA ALA A 9 4.78 2.01 -2.01
C ALA A 9 3.65 1.63 -2.96
N TYR A 10 3.99 1.54 -4.25
CA TYR A 10 3.14 0.89 -5.24
C TYR A 10 3.91 -0.16 -6.02
N CYS A 11 3.22 -1.21 -6.47
CA CYS A 11 3.82 -2.27 -7.27
C CYS A 11 3.14 -2.35 -8.63
N LEU A 12 3.97 -2.51 -9.67
CA LEU A 12 3.51 -2.61 -11.05
C LEU A 12 3.46 -4.08 -11.48
N GLN A 13 2.47 -4.41 -12.31
CA GLN A 13 2.43 -5.66 -13.06
C GLN A 13 2.12 -5.31 -14.51
N ALA A 14 3.05 -5.62 -15.43
CA ALA A 14 2.96 -5.26 -16.85
C ALA A 14 2.58 -3.77 -17.06
N GLU A 15 3.39 -2.86 -16.49
CA GLU A 15 3.22 -1.40 -16.56
C GLU A 15 1.92 -0.84 -15.93
N ARG A 16 1.19 -1.65 -15.16
CA ARG A 16 -0.06 -1.24 -14.52
C ARG A 16 0.04 -1.35 -13.02
N LEU A 17 -0.43 -0.31 -12.33
CA LEU A 17 -0.59 -0.33 -10.88
C LEU A 17 -1.46 -1.51 -10.45
N LYS A 18 -0.89 -2.46 -9.73
CA LYS A 18 -1.56 -3.68 -9.29
C LYS A 18 -1.90 -3.61 -7.82
N GLU A 19 -0.91 -3.26 -7.02
CA GLU A 19 -0.96 -3.29 -5.56
C GLU A 19 -0.32 -2.02 -4.98
N VAL A 20 -0.69 -1.71 -3.75
CA VAL A 20 -0.04 -0.70 -2.92
C VAL A 20 0.35 -1.29 -1.57
N LEU A 21 1.48 -0.86 -1.03
CA LEU A 21 1.85 -1.14 0.35
C LEU A 21 1.34 0.01 1.20
N ILE A 22 0.55 -0.33 2.21
CA ILE A 22 -0.07 0.64 3.09
C ILE A 22 0.49 0.55 4.52
N GLY A 23 0.38 1.66 5.24
CA GLY A 23 0.78 1.73 6.62
C GLY A 23 0.02 2.74 7.47
N GLN A 24 0.26 2.67 8.78
CA GLN A 24 -0.22 3.63 9.77
C GLN A 24 0.93 4.46 10.31
N ARG A 25 0.73 5.78 10.44
CA ARG A 25 1.71 6.66 11.08
C ARG A 25 1.66 6.49 12.59
N SER A 26 2.83 6.39 13.21
CA SER A 26 3.04 6.50 14.64
C SER A 26 4.14 7.55 14.91
N LYS A 27 4.48 7.78 16.20
CA LYS A 27 5.64 8.60 16.57
C LYS A 27 6.98 8.09 16.00
N LYS A 28 7.05 6.80 15.64
CA LYS A 28 8.25 6.15 15.10
C LYS A 28 8.31 6.15 13.56
N GLY A 29 7.30 6.67 12.87
CA GLY A 29 7.22 6.71 11.41
C GLY A 29 6.04 5.91 10.86
N LEU A 30 6.13 5.47 9.61
CA LEU A 30 5.09 4.69 8.94
C LEU A 30 5.28 3.19 9.21
N HIS A 31 4.33 2.55 9.87
CA HIS A 31 4.37 1.10 10.09
C HIS A 31 3.60 0.38 9.00
N TYR A 32 4.24 -0.62 8.37
CA TYR A 32 3.60 -1.47 7.38
C TYR A 32 2.38 -2.19 7.98
N VAL A 33 1.28 -2.21 7.22
CA VAL A 33 0.03 -2.88 7.60
C VAL A 33 -0.31 -4.00 6.63
N SER A 34 -0.31 -3.75 5.32
CA SER A 34 -0.65 -4.77 4.34
C SER A 34 -0.21 -4.34 2.96
N MET A 35 -0.04 -5.33 2.07
CA MET A 35 -0.13 -5.09 0.64
C MET A 35 -1.58 -5.27 0.22
N VAL A 36 -2.09 -4.36 -0.61
CA VAL A 36 -3.51 -4.28 -0.96
C VAL A 36 -3.65 -4.14 -2.45
N SER A 37 -4.49 -4.99 -3.04
CA SER A 37 -4.84 -4.89 -4.46
C SER A 37 -5.64 -3.61 -4.73
N VAL A 38 -5.26 -2.90 -5.79
CA VAL A 38 -6.03 -1.75 -6.28
C VAL A 38 -7.17 -2.29 -7.13
N SER A 39 -8.39 -2.07 -6.64
CA SER A 39 -9.63 -2.64 -7.17
C SER A 39 -9.86 -2.38 -8.67
N VAL A 40 -10.82 -3.10 -9.23
CA VAL A 40 -11.23 -2.98 -10.64
C VAL A 40 -12.06 -1.72 -10.92
N ILE A 41 -12.23 -0.84 -9.92
CA ILE A 41 -13.03 0.38 -10.05
C ILE A 41 -12.48 1.20 -11.23
N PRO A 42 -13.32 1.51 -12.25
CA PRO A 42 -12.89 2.25 -13.42
C PRO A 42 -12.22 3.57 -13.04
N GLY A 43 -11.03 3.82 -13.59
CA GLY A 43 -10.30 5.07 -13.40
C GLY A 43 -9.51 5.19 -12.07
N LEU A 44 -9.88 4.47 -11.01
CA LEU A 44 -9.20 4.54 -9.71
C LEU A 44 -7.70 4.21 -9.83
N ARG A 45 -7.38 3.11 -10.52
CA ARG A 45 -6.01 2.67 -10.76
C ARG A 45 -5.17 3.76 -11.44
N LYS A 46 -5.72 4.39 -12.49
CA LYS A 46 -5.03 5.44 -13.24
C LYS A 46 -4.86 6.71 -12.39
N LYS A 47 -5.90 7.13 -11.66
CA LYS A 47 -5.85 8.31 -10.77
C LYS A 47 -4.79 8.10 -9.69
N LEU A 48 -4.82 6.95 -8.99
CA LEU A 48 -3.89 6.65 -7.92
C LEU A 48 -2.45 6.56 -8.45
N PHE A 49 -2.22 5.86 -9.56
CA PHE A 49 -0.89 5.78 -10.16
C PHE A 49 -0.32 7.15 -10.55
N ASN A 50 -1.15 8.01 -11.17
CA ASN A 50 -0.73 9.36 -11.56
C ASN A 50 -0.30 10.22 -10.37
N GLN A 51 -0.94 10.04 -9.22
CA GLN A 51 -0.59 10.73 -7.97
C GLN A 51 0.70 10.15 -7.36
N LEU A 52 0.77 8.83 -7.23
CA LEU A 52 1.89 8.16 -6.56
C LEU A 52 3.22 8.29 -7.31
N ARG A 53 3.22 8.22 -8.65
CA ARG A 53 4.45 8.32 -9.44
C ARG A 53 5.20 9.66 -9.28
N MET A 54 4.51 10.69 -8.80
CA MET A 54 5.11 12.02 -8.53
C MET A 54 5.73 12.12 -7.14
N LEU A 55 5.51 11.12 -6.28
CA LEU A 55 5.96 11.09 -4.89
C LEU A 55 7.13 10.11 -4.69
N HIS A 56 7.84 9.74 -5.76
CA HIS A 56 8.93 8.78 -5.70
C HIS A 56 10.00 9.20 -4.68
N VAL A 57 10.42 8.26 -3.84
CA VAL A 57 11.58 8.40 -2.93
C VAL A 57 12.53 7.23 -3.11
N TYR A 58 13.82 7.44 -2.81
CA TYR A 58 14.83 6.38 -2.91
C TYR A 58 14.77 5.42 -1.72
N ASP A 59 14.53 5.96 -0.53
CA ASP A 59 14.56 5.20 0.72
C ASP A 59 13.18 4.62 1.07
N CYS A 60 13.18 3.44 1.69
CA CYS A 60 11.95 2.83 2.20
C CYS A 60 11.30 3.76 3.25
N PRO A 61 10.03 4.17 3.07
CA PRO A 61 9.37 5.10 3.99
C PRO A 61 8.84 4.42 5.26
N PHE A 62 8.94 3.09 5.34
CA PHE A 62 8.46 2.34 6.49
C PHE A 62 9.51 2.34 7.62
N ALA A 63 9.05 2.48 8.86
CA ALA A 63 9.86 2.52 10.09
C ALA A 63 10.35 1.12 10.51
N GLY A 64 10.98 0.42 9.56
CA GLY A 64 11.32 -1.00 9.60
C GLY A 64 10.73 -1.72 8.38
N MET A 65 11.52 -2.62 7.77
CA MET A 65 10.99 -3.56 6.80
C MET A 65 10.10 -4.59 7.54
N PRO A 66 9.11 -5.21 6.91
CA PRO A 66 8.33 -6.25 7.56
C PRO A 66 9.23 -7.48 7.80
N ASP A 67 9.82 -7.60 8.99
CA ASP A 67 10.67 -8.75 9.38
C ASP A 67 9.91 -10.09 9.37
N HIS A 68 8.60 -10.03 9.23
CA HIS A 68 7.71 -11.16 8.96
C HIS A 68 6.85 -10.81 7.76
N THR A 69 7.43 -10.88 6.57
CA THR A 69 6.67 -10.66 5.35
C THR A 69 5.48 -11.65 5.32
N PRO A 70 4.24 -11.18 5.15
CA PRO A 70 3.15 -12.08 4.83
C PRO A 70 3.52 -12.85 3.56
N LYS A 71 3.00 -14.07 3.34
CA LYS A 71 3.23 -14.87 2.10
C LYS A 71 3.13 -14.03 0.80
N ALA A 72 2.41 -12.92 0.85
CA ALA A 72 2.19 -12.01 -0.25
C ALA A 72 3.35 -11.05 -0.56
N LEU A 73 4.33 -10.80 0.32
CA LEU A 73 5.41 -9.82 0.12
C LEU A 73 6.78 -10.52 0.05
N THR A 74 7.10 -11.12 -1.09
CA THR A 74 8.43 -11.72 -1.34
C THR A 74 9.43 -10.69 -1.83
N ASP A 75 10.73 -10.99 -1.75
CA ASP A 75 11.79 -10.14 -2.31
C ASP A 75 11.56 -9.84 -3.80
N GLU A 76 11.20 -10.87 -4.58
CA GLU A 76 10.82 -10.75 -6.00
C GLU A 76 9.67 -9.75 -6.22
N LYS A 77 8.69 -9.70 -5.31
CA LYS A 77 7.62 -8.71 -5.42
C LYS A 77 8.09 -7.31 -5.08
N LEU A 78 8.95 -7.18 -4.06
CA LEU A 78 9.51 -5.90 -3.64
C LEU A 78 10.37 -5.26 -4.74
N GLU A 79 11.04 -6.05 -5.58
CA GLU A 79 11.77 -5.56 -6.77
C GLU A 79 10.87 -4.83 -7.76
N HIS A 80 9.57 -5.17 -7.81
CA HIS A 80 8.58 -4.52 -8.68
C HIS A 80 7.85 -3.37 -8.00
N CYS A 81 8.25 -3.01 -6.78
CA CYS A 81 7.63 -1.96 -6.00
C CYS A 81 8.50 -0.69 -6.00
N VAL A 82 7.82 0.45 -6.02
CA VAL A 82 8.42 1.77 -6.00
C VAL A 82 8.01 2.47 -4.71
N TRP A 83 9.00 2.94 -3.97
CA TRP A 83 8.80 3.69 -2.73
C TRP A 83 8.25 5.09 -3.02
N VAL A 84 7.35 5.54 -2.15
CA VAL A 84 6.75 6.87 -2.26
C VAL A 84 6.72 7.58 -0.91
N GLU A 85 6.75 8.91 -0.96
CA GLU A 85 6.50 9.74 0.21
C GLU A 85 5.07 9.47 0.74
N PRO A 86 4.91 9.12 2.04
CA PRO A 86 3.62 8.65 2.56
C PRO A 86 2.67 9.80 2.91
N THR A 87 2.33 10.59 1.90
CA THR A 87 1.36 11.69 1.97
C THR A 87 -0.02 11.28 1.44
N THR A 88 -0.06 10.36 0.48
CA THR A 88 -1.31 9.86 -0.11
C THR A 88 -2.05 8.92 0.84
N LYS A 89 -3.33 9.18 1.09
CA LYS A 89 -4.23 8.31 1.87
C LYS A 89 -5.21 7.58 0.96
N VAL A 90 -5.52 6.34 1.33
CA VAL A 90 -6.54 5.52 0.66
C VAL A 90 -7.50 4.93 1.68
N LEU A 91 -8.77 4.84 1.31
CA LEU A 91 -9.74 4.05 2.05
C LEU A 91 -9.66 2.60 1.56
N VAL A 92 -9.44 1.69 2.50
CA VAL A 92 -9.38 0.26 2.26
C VAL A 92 -10.56 -0.41 2.94
N GLU A 93 -11.26 -1.26 2.19
CA GLU A 93 -12.21 -2.22 2.74
C GLU A 93 -11.52 -3.56 2.92
N PHE A 94 -11.88 -4.27 3.99
CA PHE A 94 -11.31 -5.57 4.36
C PHE A 94 -12.28 -6.30 5.28
N GLU A 95 -12.18 -7.61 5.42
CA GLU A 95 -13.09 -8.39 6.26
C GLU A 95 -12.84 -8.13 7.74
N GLU A 96 -11.62 -8.39 8.20
CA GLU A 96 -11.19 -8.21 9.59
C GLU A 96 -9.67 -8.00 9.71
N TRP A 97 -9.22 -7.66 10.92
CA TRP A 97 -7.82 -7.65 11.29
C TRP A 97 -7.36 -9.04 11.73
N SER A 98 -6.25 -9.52 11.18
CA SER A 98 -5.61 -10.73 11.69
C SER A 98 -5.01 -10.49 13.07
N LYS A 99 -4.78 -11.57 13.83
CA LYS A 99 -4.04 -11.52 15.11
C LYS A 99 -2.63 -10.95 14.98
N SER A 100 -2.05 -11.01 13.77
CA SER A 100 -0.73 -10.46 13.45
C SER A 100 -0.76 -8.99 13.01
N GLY A 101 -1.93 -8.35 12.97
CA GLY A 101 -2.05 -6.93 12.61
C GLY A 101 -2.04 -6.66 11.10
N HIS A 102 -2.43 -7.64 10.28
CA HIS A 102 -2.63 -7.46 8.84
C HIS A 102 -4.13 -7.47 8.49
N LEU A 103 -4.46 -7.00 7.29
CA LEU A 103 -5.84 -7.00 6.80
C LEU A 103 -6.14 -8.31 6.07
N LEU A 104 -7.31 -8.91 6.34
CA LEU A 104 -7.82 -10.05 5.59
C LEU A 104 -8.72 -9.58 4.43
N HIS A 105 -8.45 -10.12 3.23
CA HIS A 105 -9.10 -9.78 1.96
C HIS A 105 -9.22 -8.26 1.68
N PRO A 106 -8.12 -7.49 1.75
CA PRO A 106 -8.20 -6.04 1.59
C PRO A 106 -8.30 -5.59 0.13
N SER A 107 -9.03 -4.50 -0.11
CA SER A 107 -9.21 -3.86 -1.41
C SER A 107 -9.24 -2.33 -1.29
N VAL A 108 -8.57 -1.61 -2.18
CA VAL A 108 -8.65 -0.14 -2.23
C VAL A 108 -9.99 0.29 -2.82
N VAL A 109 -10.74 1.09 -2.05
CA VAL A 109 -12.05 1.62 -2.47
C VAL A 109 -11.91 2.98 -3.13
N ARG A 110 -11.13 3.89 -2.53
CA ARG A 110 -10.93 5.25 -3.04
C ARG A 110 -9.68 5.92 -2.51
N ILE A 111 -9.22 6.94 -3.23
CA ILE A 111 -8.26 7.93 -2.72
C ILE A 111 -9.02 8.85 -1.76
N VAL A 112 -8.37 9.22 -0.66
CA VAL A 112 -8.88 10.23 0.27
C VAL A 112 -8.09 11.51 0.02
N ASP A 113 -8.81 12.56 -0.40
CA ASP A 113 -8.26 13.89 -0.62
C ASP A 113 -7.97 14.61 0.72
#